data_AF-A0A536EET7-F1
#
_entry.id   AF-A0A536EET7-F1
#
_cell.length_a   1.000
_cell.length_b   1.000
_cell.length_c   1.000
_cell.angle_alpha   90.00
_cell.angle_beta   90.00
_cell.angle_gamma   90.00
#
_symmetry.space_group_name_H-M   'P 1'
#
loop_
_entity.id
_entity.type
_entity.pdbx_description
1 polymer ?
#
loop_
_entity_poly.entity_id
_entity_poly.type
_entity_poly.pdbx_seq_one_letter_code
_entity_poly.pdbx_strand_id
1 'polypeptide(L)'
;MRLDLLLRLGPLTLVPFVFSWLSGTSLRSLGLVLTHPLRDLLVAIPAGVAGFAIAAAFNVYLSRRSGRWFVPTTPDLLIQSGYYLVLNAPIEEWFFRGFLQGSLARWWNAPLLALLVATATFGAYHFLDRWGWRPVAGASAAGLGLGLIYLWQPSPASLLAPVLVHAAITCGFLSLGPYVVWRLRASG
;
A
#
# COMPACT_ATOMS: atom_id res chain seq x y z
N MET A 1 11.81 -12.98 -4.31
CA MET A 1 11.19 -12.06 -5.30
C MET A 1 10.45 -12.78 -6.43
N ARG A 2 11.05 -13.69 -7.22
CA ARG A 2 10.36 -14.26 -8.42
C ARG A 2 9.04 -14.99 -8.15
N LEU A 3 8.97 -15.85 -7.12
CA LEU A 3 7.75 -16.60 -6.80
C LEU A 3 6.69 -15.72 -6.13
N ASP A 4 7.14 -14.78 -5.29
CA ASP A 4 6.31 -13.79 -4.60
C ASP A 4 5.56 -12.91 -5.62
N LEU A 5 6.26 -12.37 -6.62
CA LEU A 5 5.65 -11.60 -7.71
C LEU A 5 4.48 -12.35 -8.40
N LEU A 6 4.66 -13.64 -8.70
CA LEU A 6 3.68 -14.42 -9.46
C LEU A 6 2.49 -14.85 -8.59
N LEU A 7 2.74 -15.34 -7.38
CA LEU A 7 1.69 -15.87 -6.51
C LEU A 7 0.92 -14.75 -5.81
N ARG A 8 1.57 -13.61 -5.59
CA ARG A 8 1.03 -12.51 -4.80
C ARG A 8 0.48 -11.39 -5.70
N LEU A 9 1.31 -10.81 -6.56
CA LEU A 9 0.87 -9.69 -7.42
C LEU A 9 0.09 -10.14 -8.65
N GLY A 10 0.33 -11.38 -9.13
CA GLY A 10 -0.39 -11.96 -10.25
C GLY A 10 -1.91 -11.95 -10.03
N PRO A 11 -2.44 -12.59 -8.98
CA PRO A 11 -3.88 -12.59 -8.70
C PRO A 11 -4.46 -11.18 -8.48
N LEU A 12 -3.74 -10.32 -7.74
CA LEU A 12 -4.19 -8.94 -7.49
C LEU A 12 -4.27 -8.09 -8.77
N THR A 13 -3.47 -8.42 -9.78
CA THR A 13 -3.53 -7.78 -11.10
C THR A 13 -4.63 -8.41 -11.96
N LEU A 14 -4.68 -9.75 -12.03
CA LEU A 14 -5.56 -10.47 -12.95
C LEU A 14 -7.04 -10.36 -12.56
N VAL A 15 -7.38 -10.41 -11.27
CA VAL A 15 -8.77 -10.39 -10.82
C VAL A 15 -9.50 -9.10 -11.25
N PRO A 16 -8.97 -7.88 -11.00
CA PRO A 16 -9.58 -6.65 -11.49
C PRO A 16 -9.67 -6.58 -13.02
N PHE A 17 -8.66 -7.09 -13.75
CA PHE A 17 -8.68 -7.14 -15.21
C PHE A 17 -9.79 -8.07 -15.73
N VAL A 18 -9.86 -9.30 -15.24
CA VAL A 18 -10.87 -10.28 -15.64
C VAL A 18 -12.27 -9.78 -15.27
N PHE A 19 -12.43 -9.20 -14.09
CA PHE A 19 -13.69 -8.58 -13.69
C PHE A 19 -14.09 -7.43 -14.64
N SER A 20 -13.17 -6.54 -14.96
CA SER A 20 -13.41 -5.43 -15.89
C SER A 20 -13.85 -5.94 -17.27
N TRP A 21 -13.18 -6.97 -17.78
CA TRP A 21 -13.51 -7.59 -19.06
C TRP A 21 -14.89 -8.26 -19.06
N LEU A 22 -15.21 -9.06 -18.04
CA LEU A 22 -16.47 -9.80 -17.96
C LEU A 22 -17.68 -8.90 -17.67
N SER A 23 -17.50 -7.85 -16.88
CA SER A 23 -18.60 -6.96 -16.45
C SER A 23 -18.78 -5.72 -17.35
N GLY A 24 -17.84 -5.45 -18.26
CA GLY A 24 -17.77 -4.18 -19.00
C GLY A 24 -17.43 -2.96 -18.13
N THR A 25 -17.07 -3.16 -16.85
CA THR A 25 -16.69 -2.07 -15.94
C THR A 25 -15.38 -1.45 -16.43
N SER A 26 -15.38 -0.15 -16.75
CA SER A 26 -14.18 0.52 -17.25
C SER A 26 -13.02 0.52 -16.23
N LEU A 27 -11.79 0.31 -16.70
CA LEU A 27 -10.57 0.44 -15.87
C LEU A 27 -10.46 1.80 -15.18
N ARG A 28 -10.99 2.86 -15.83
CA ARG A 28 -11.11 4.21 -15.27
C ARG A 28 -11.93 4.23 -13.98
N SER A 29 -13.03 3.48 -13.92
CA SER A 29 -13.86 3.36 -12.71
C SER A 29 -13.24 2.50 -11.61
N LEU A 30 -12.19 1.74 -11.95
CA LEU A 30 -11.33 1.03 -11.00
C LEU A 30 -10.12 1.87 -10.60
N GLY A 31 -10.12 3.17 -10.89
CA GLY A 31 -9.10 4.11 -10.43
C GLY A 31 -7.84 4.23 -11.29
N LEU A 32 -7.78 3.54 -12.43
CA LEU A 32 -6.71 3.73 -13.43
C LEU A 32 -6.97 5.01 -14.25
N VAL A 33 -6.77 6.15 -13.59
CA VAL A 33 -7.01 7.49 -14.12
C VAL A 33 -6.16 8.52 -13.38
N LEU A 34 -5.76 9.58 -14.08
CA LEU A 34 -5.10 10.76 -13.51
C LEU A 34 -6.02 11.96 -13.61
N THR A 35 -6.97 12.08 -12.67
CA THR A 35 -8.01 13.11 -12.73
C THR A 35 -7.59 14.42 -12.05
N HIS A 36 -6.88 14.34 -10.93
CA HIS A 36 -6.56 15.51 -10.09
C HIS A 36 -5.11 15.48 -9.59
N PRO A 37 -4.11 15.42 -10.49
CA PRO A 37 -2.72 15.14 -10.12
C PRO A 37 -2.15 16.12 -9.10
N LEU A 38 -2.45 17.42 -9.20
CA LEU A 38 -1.98 18.40 -8.22
C LEU A 38 -2.55 18.13 -6.82
N ARG A 39 -3.87 17.90 -6.71
CA ARG A 39 -4.52 17.55 -5.44
C ARG A 39 -3.93 16.26 -4.87
N ASP A 40 -3.74 15.27 -5.72
CA ASP A 40 -3.19 13.98 -5.32
C ASP A 40 -1.78 14.14 -4.75
N LEU A 41 -0.93 14.96 -5.37
CA LEU A 41 0.40 15.27 -4.86
C LEU A 41 0.35 16.07 -3.55
N LEU A 42 -0.55 17.07 -3.45
CA LEU A 42 -0.73 17.85 -2.22
C LEU A 42 -1.19 17.00 -1.03
N VAL A 43 -1.92 15.92 -1.26
CA VAL A 43 -2.28 14.94 -0.23
C VAL A 43 -1.14 13.95 0.00
N ALA A 44 -0.56 13.40 -1.07
CA ALA A 44 0.39 12.31 -1.01
C ALA A 44 1.73 12.70 -0.39
N ILE A 45 2.22 13.91 -0.64
CA ILE A 45 3.51 14.35 -0.09
C ILE A 45 3.47 14.40 1.44
N PRO A 46 2.58 15.18 2.10
CA PRO A 46 2.56 15.23 3.56
C PRO A 46 2.16 13.90 4.19
N ALA A 47 1.15 13.22 3.65
CA ALA A 47 0.72 11.92 4.17
C ALA A 47 1.79 10.85 3.99
N GLY A 48 2.52 10.87 2.88
CA GLY A 48 3.62 9.96 2.58
C GLY A 48 4.82 10.17 3.48
N VAL A 49 5.21 11.43 3.73
CA VAL A 49 6.29 11.75 4.69
C VAL A 49 5.93 11.28 6.10
N ALA A 50 4.72 11.60 6.57
CA ALA A 50 4.24 11.16 7.87
C ALA A 50 4.16 9.63 7.97
N GLY A 51 3.56 8.98 6.97
CA GLY A 51 3.45 7.52 6.87
C GLY A 51 4.80 6.82 6.85
N PHE A 52 5.76 7.35 6.08
CA PHE A 52 7.14 6.86 6.04
C PHE A 52 7.78 6.90 7.44
N ALA A 53 7.71 8.05 8.12
CA ALA A 53 8.32 8.24 9.43
C ALA A 53 7.71 7.31 10.49
N ILE A 54 6.38 7.20 10.52
CA ILE A 54 5.65 6.30 11.42
C ILE A 54 6.03 4.85 11.14
N ALA A 55 6.07 4.44 9.86
CA ALA A 55 6.42 3.09 9.46
C ALA A 55 7.86 2.74 9.83
N ALA A 56 8.81 3.65 9.62
CA ALA A 56 10.21 3.46 10.02
C ALA A 56 10.34 3.32 11.54
N ALA A 57 9.68 4.18 12.33
CA ALA A 57 9.66 4.07 13.78
C ALA A 57 9.03 2.75 14.26
N PHE A 58 7.95 2.32 13.61
CA PHE A 58 7.29 1.05 13.91
C PHE A 58 8.18 -0.16 13.58
N ASN A 59 8.92 -0.12 12.47
CA ASN A 59 9.92 -1.15 12.16
C ASN A 59 10.99 -1.23 13.27
N VAL A 60 11.51 -0.09 13.74
CA VAL A 60 12.48 -0.05 14.85
C VAL A 60 11.90 -0.68 16.12
N TYR A 61 10.65 -0.35 16.45
CA TYR A 61 9.95 -0.95 17.58
C TYR A 61 9.87 -2.48 17.46
N LEU A 62 9.45 -2.99 16.29
CA LEU A 62 9.34 -4.43 16.06
C LEU A 62 10.71 -5.12 16.08
N SER A 63 11.72 -4.51 15.48
CA SER A 63 13.09 -5.03 15.42
C SER A 63 13.70 -5.17 16.82
N ARG A 64 13.45 -4.19 17.71
CA ARG A 64 13.86 -4.27 19.11
C ARG A 64 13.15 -5.41 19.86
N ARG A 65 11.87 -5.62 19.59
CA ARG A 65 11.06 -6.67 20.24
C ARG A 65 11.43 -8.08 19.78
N SER A 66 11.79 -8.25 18.51
CA SER A 66 12.16 -9.55 17.95
C SER A 66 13.64 -9.89 18.14
N GLY A 67 14.47 -8.91 18.51
CA GLY A 67 15.94 -9.04 18.52
C GLY A 67 16.53 -9.19 17.11
N ARG A 68 15.74 -8.92 16.06
CA ARG A 68 16.15 -9.07 14.65
C ARG A 68 15.95 -7.75 13.94
N TRP A 69 17.03 -7.21 13.42
CA TRP A 69 17.00 -6.00 12.59
C TRP A 69 17.31 -6.37 11.15
N PHE A 70 16.37 -6.09 10.24
CA PHE A 70 16.62 -6.18 8.81
C PHE A 70 17.09 -4.83 8.26
N VAL A 71 18.30 -4.78 7.69
CA VAL A 71 18.82 -3.60 6.98
C VAL A 71 19.19 -4.05 5.57
N PRO A 72 18.60 -3.45 4.52
CA PRO A 72 18.99 -3.79 3.15
C PRO A 72 20.41 -3.29 2.85
N THR A 73 21.14 -4.02 2.00
CA THR A 73 22.39 -3.51 1.40
C THR A 73 22.08 -2.35 0.44
N THR A 74 23.07 -1.54 0.06
CA THR A 74 22.83 -0.42 -0.87
C THR A 74 22.27 -0.86 -2.24
N PRO A 75 22.76 -1.94 -2.87
CA PRO A 75 22.12 -2.46 -4.08
C PRO A 75 20.69 -2.96 -3.85
N ASP A 76 20.45 -3.68 -2.74
CA ASP A 76 19.11 -4.19 -2.41
C ASP A 76 18.12 -3.06 -2.12
N LEU A 77 18.59 -1.97 -1.53
CA LEU A 77 17.78 -0.79 -1.22
C LEU A 77 17.13 -0.23 -2.48
N LEU A 78 17.92 0.01 -3.54
CA LEU A 78 17.41 0.58 -4.79
C LEU A 78 16.40 -0.36 -5.46
N ILE A 79 16.72 -1.66 -5.51
CA ILE A 79 15.84 -2.67 -6.10
C ILE A 79 14.53 -2.79 -5.32
N GLN A 80 14.60 -2.86 -3.99
CA GLN A 80 13.41 -2.99 -3.14
C GLN A 80 12.54 -1.74 -3.17
N SER A 81 13.13 -0.54 -3.02
CA SER A 81 12.36 0.71 -3.08
C SER A 81 11.73 0.91 -4.46
N GLY A 82 12.45 0.59 -5.54
CA GLY A 82 11.91 0.60 -6.90
C GLY A 82 10.75 -0.38 -7.07
N TYR A 83 10.89 -1.61 -6.57
CA TYR A 83 9.83 -2.61 -6.55
C TYR A 83 8.57 -2.11 -5.81
N TYR A 84 8.74 -1.54 -4.61
CA TYR A 84 7.61 -1.05 -3.82
C TYR A 84 6.88 0.11 -4.50
N LEU A 85 7.64 1.02 -5.13
CA LEU A 85 7.09 2.19 -5.80
C LEU A 85 6.37 1.86 -7.11
N VAL A 86 6.97 1.00 -7.94
CA VAL A 86 6.54 0.81 -9.34
C VAL A 86 5.63 -0.41 -9.52
N LEU A 87 5.74 -1.41 -8.66
CA LEU A 87 4.97 -2.65 -8.79
C LEU A 87 4.06 -2.89 -7.59
N ASN A 88 4.61 -3.00 -6.38
CA ASN A 88 3.85 -3.44 -5.22
C ASN A 88 2.69 -2.49 -4.88
N ALA A 89 2.99 -1.22 -4.60
CA ALA A 89 1.97 -0.26 -4.19
C ALA A 89 0.92 -0.01 -5.30
N PRO A 90 1.30 0.19 -6.58
CA PRO A 90 0.32 0.30 -7.66
C PRO A 90 -0.64 -0.88 -7.76
N ILE A 91 -0.12 -2.11 -7.74
CA ILE A 91 -0.93 -3.32 -7.91
C ILE A 91 -1.85 -3.54 -6.71
N GLU A 92 -1.32 -3.39 -5.49
CA GLU A 92 -2.13 -3.56 -4.29
C GLU A 92 -3.22 -2.48 -4.18
N GLU A 93 -2.90 -1.21 -4.39
CA GLU A 93 -3.92 -0.17 -4.29
C GLU A 93 -4.96 -0.27 -5.41
N TRP A 94 -4.56 -0.74 -6.60
CA TRP A 94 -5.51 -1.03 -7.66
C TRP A 94 -6.49 -2.14 -7.26
N PHE A 95 -6.00 -3.24 -6.68
CA PHE A 95 -6.85 -4.31 -6.20
C PHE A 95 -7.72 -3.87 -5.01
N PHE A 96 -7.11 -3.36 -3.94
CA PHE A 96 -7.81 -3.14 -2.69
C PHE A 96 -8.68 -1.88 -2.69
N ARG A 97 -8.24 -0.78 -3.32
CA ARG A 97 -9.00 0.48 -3.33
C ARG A 97 -9.81 0.63 -4.60
N GLY A 98 -9.14 0.52 -5.74
CA GLY A 98 -9.76 0.64 -7.06
C GLY A 98 -10.87 -0.39 -7.27
N PHE A 99 -10.51 -1.66 -7.13
CA PHE A 99 -11.40 -2.79 -7.38
C PHE A 99 -12.28 -3.14 -6.16
N LEU A 100 -11.71 -3.59 -5.05
CA LEU A 100 -12.47 -4.12 -3.92
C LEU A 100 -13.30 -3.02 -3.22
N GLN A 101 -12.65 -2.01 -2.64
CA GLN A 101 -13.36 -0.90 -1.97
C GLN A 101 -14.29 -0.17 -2.94
N GLY A 102 -13.80 0.19 -4.13
CA GLY A 102 -14.57 0.92 -5.14
C GLY A 102 -15.80 0.17 -5.63
N SER A 103 -15.69 -1.13 -5.91
CA SER A 103 -16.82 -1.93 -6.39
C SER A 103 -17.82 -2.21 -5.27
N LEU A 104 -17.35 -2.56 -4.07
CA LEU A 104 -18.24 -2.76 -2.92
C LEU A 104 -18.98 -1.48 -2.56
N ALA A 105 -18.32 -0.32 -2.59
CA ALA A 105 -18.96 0.96 -2.32
C ALA A 105 -20.10 1.25 -3.31
N ARG A 106 -19.89 0.94 -4.60
CA ARG A 106 -20.92 1.09 -5.65
C ARG A 106 -22.06 0.10 -5.49
N TRP A 107 -21.76 -1.18 -5.24
CA TRP A 107 -22.76 -2.24 -5.20
C TRP A 107 -23.62 -2.21 -3.93
N TRP A 108 -22.99 -1.97 -2.77
CA TRP A 108 -23.70 -1.93 -1.50
C TRP A 108 -24.30 -0.56 -1.20
N ASN A 109 -23.95 0.47 -1.97
CA ASN A 109 -24.25 1.87 -1.66
C ASN A 109 -23.87 2.25 -0.21
N ALA A 110 -22.78 1.65 0.29
CA ALA A 110 -22.33 1.74 1.67
C ALA A 110 -20.80 1.96 1.70
N PRO A 111 -20.32 3.16 1.34
CA PRO A 111 -18.89 3.41 1.13
C PRO A 111 -18.04 3.20 2.38
N LEU A 112 -18.57 3.49 3.57
CA LEU A 112 -17.87 3.22 4.83
C LEU A 112 -17.74 1.72 5.10
N LEU A 113 -18.78 0.93 4.84
CA LEU A 113 -18.70 -0.53 5.00
C LEU A 113 -17.71 -1.14 4.01
N ALA A 114 -17.71 -0.66 2.76
CA ALA A 114 -16.74 -1.06 1.76
C ALA A 114 -15.29 -0.74 2.17
N LEU A 115 -15.05 0.43 2.76
CA LEU A 115 -13.74 0.80 3.35
C LEU A 115 -13.32 -0.20 4.44
N LEU A 116 -14.21 -0.53 5.38
CA LEU A 116 -13.91 -1.43 6.48
C LEU A 116 -13.60 -2.85 5.98
N VAL A 117 -14.40 -3.36 5.03
CA VAL A 117 -14.18 -4.68 4.43
C VAL A 117 -12.86 -4.73 3.65
N ALA A 118 -12.57 -3.71 2.84
CA ALA A 118 -11.32 -3.64 2.09
C ALA A 118 -10.10 -3.53 3.03
N THR A 119 -10.22 -2.76 4.12
CA THR A 119 -9.19 -2.64 5.16
C THR A 119 -8.94 -3.96 5.88
N ALA A 120 -10.01 -4.65 6.29
CA ALA A 120 -9.90 -5.95 6.95
C ALA A 120 -9.28 -7.00 6.02
N THR A 121 -9.68 -7.01 4.74
CA THR A 121 -9.12 -7.91 3.72
C THR A 121 -7.65 -7.61 3.46
N PHE A 122 -7.27 -6.33 3.35
CA PHE A 122 -5.88 -5.89 3.21
C PHE A 122 -5.01 -6.34 4.38
N GLY A 123 -5.49 -6.16 5.62
CA GLY A 123 -4.80 -6.66 6.81
C GLY A 123 -4.66 -8.18 6.81
N ALA A 124 -5.77 -8.89 6.58
CA ALA A 124 -5.81 -10.35 6.61
C ALA A 124 -4.90 -10.98 5.55
N TYR A 125 -4.80 -10.36 4.37
CA TYR A 125 -3.90 -10.75 3.30
C TYR A 125 -2.44 -10.89 3.75
N HIS A 126 -1.96 -10.02 4.66
CA HIS A 126 -0.59 -10.09 5.16
C HIS A 126 -0.32 -11.31 6.07
N PHE A 127 -1.36 -11.97 6.60
CA PHE A 127 -1.16 -13.25 7.28
C PHE A 127 -0.71 -14.36 6.31
N LEU A 128 -1.02 -14.25 5.01
CA LEU A 128 -0.56 -15.21 3.99
C LEU A 128 0.97 -15.17 3.84
N ASP A 129 1.58 -14.00 4.08
CA ASP A 129 3.04 -13.81 4.13
C ASP A 129 3.66 -14.25 5.47
N ARG A 130 2.88 -14.92 6.33
CA ARG A 130 3.30 -15.38 7.66
C ARG A 130 3.71 -14.24 8.60
N TRP A 131 3.16 -13.04 8.39
CA TRP A 131 3.38 -11.92 9.31
C TRP A 131 2.73 -12.21 10.67
N GLY A 132 3.39 -11.80 11.74
CA GLY A 132 2.80 -11.82 13.08
C GLY A 132 1.68 -10.79 13.21
N TRP A 133 0.83 -10.91 14.24
CA TRP A 133 -0.32 -10.02 14.41
C TRP A 133 0.03 -8.52 14.54
N ARG A 134 1.21 -8.19 15.09
CA ARG A 134 1.65 -6.78 15.26
C ARG A 134 1.90 -6.06 13.93
N PRO A 135 2.78 -6.56 13.03
CA PRO A 135 2.92 -5.96 11.71
C PRO A 135 1.63 -6.00 10.91
N VAL A 136 0.78 -7.03 11.07
CA VAL A 136 -0.56 -7.03 10.45
C VAL A 136 -1.44 -5.89 10.98
N ALA A 137 -1.48 -5.64 12.28
CA ALA A 137 -2.21 -4.50 12.84
C ALA A 137 -1.71 -3.16 12.29
N GLY A 138 -0.37 -3.01 12.15
CA GLY A 138 0.24 -1.85 11.49
C GLY A 138 -0.16 -1.72 10.02
N ALA A 139 -0.15 -2.82 9.27
CA ALA A 139 -0.60 -2.86 7.87
C ALA A 139 -2.09 -2.52 7.76
N SER A 140 -2.95 -3.04 8.64
CA SER A 140 -4.38 -2.70 8.69
C SER A 140 -4.60 -1.20 8.97
N ALA A 141 -3.84 -0.61 9.88
CA ALA A 141 -3.91 0.82 10.16
C ALA A 141 -3.47 1.66 8.94
N ALA A 142 -2.40 1.26 8.26
CA ALA A 142 -1.99 1.87 7.00
C ALA A 142 -3.08 1.72 5.92
N GLY A 143 -3.65 0.52 5.77
CA GLY A 143 -4.74 0.23 4.84
C GLY A 143 -5.99 1.07 5.09
N LEU A 144 -6.33 1.33 6.36
CA LEU A 144 -7.41 2.24 6.72
C LEU A 144 -7.11 3.67 6.24
N GLY A 145 -5.90 4.17 6.51
CA GLY A 145 -5.47 5.50 6.05
C GLY A 145 -5.51 5.63 4.52
N LEU A 146 -5.01 4.64 3.80
CA LEU A 146 -5.05 4.57 2.33
C LEU A 146 -6.48 4.51 1.80
N GLY A 147 -7.33 3.71 2.44
CA GLY A 147 -8.73 3.62 2.08
C GLY A 147 -9.51 4.91 2.34
N LEU A 148 -9.17 5.67 3.39
CA LEU A 148 -9.73 6.99 3.66
C LEU A 148 -9.28 8.02 2.62
N ILE A 149 -8.00 8.01 2.24
CA ILE A 149 -7.47 8.83 1.14
C ILE A 149 -8.28 8.57 -0.13
N TYR A 150 -8.50 7.31 -0.47
CA TYR A 150 -9.29 6.93 -1.65
C TYR A 150 -10.77 7.31 -1.52
N LEU A 151 -11.38 7.10 -0.35
CA LEU A 151 -12.79 7.41 -0.11
C LEU A 151 -13.11 8.90 -0.32
N TRP A 152 -12.18 9.78 0.05
CA TRP A 152 -12.33 11.22 -0.11
C TRP A 152 -11.79 11.76 -1.44
N GLN A 153 -11.48 10.90 -2.41
CA GLN A 153 -11.13 11.37 -3.75
C GLN A 153 -12.38 11.90 -4.48
N PRO A 154 -12.28 13.03 -5.19
CA PRO A 154 -13.28 13.43 -6.18
C PRO A 154 -13.43 12.38 -7.28
N SER A 155 -14.62 12.34 -7.89
CA SER A 155 -14.93 11.39 -8.96
C SER A 155 -14.47 11.88 -10.33
N PRO A 156 -13.89 11.01 -11.19
CA PRO A 156 -13.48 9.64 -10.88
C PRO A 156 -12.24 9.61 -9.98
N ALA A 157 -12.30 8.75 -8.96
CA ALA A 157 -11.23 8.59 -7.99
C ALA A 157 -9.93 8.13 -8.66
N SER A 158 -8.84 8.85 -8.38
CA SER A 158 -7.48 8.54 -8.84
C SER A 158 -6.76 7.69 -7.80
N LEU A 159 -5.97 6.72 -8.26
CA LEU A 159 -5.09 5.93 -7.39
C LEU A 159 -3.74 6.58 -7.12
N LEU A 160 -3.42 7.72 -7.74
CA LEU A 160 -2.10 8.35 -7.59
C LEU A 160 -1.77 8.63 -6.12
N ALA A 161 -2.68 9.28 -5.39
CA ALA A 161 -2.44 9.60 -3.98
C ALA A 161 -2.25 8.37 -3.09
N PRO A 162 -3.17 7.38 -3.04
CA PRO A 162 -2.98 6.20 -2.20
C PRO A 162 -1.75 5.39 -2.62
N VAL A 163 -1.43 5.28 -3.92
CA VAL A 163 -0.22 4.57 -4.39
C VAL A 163 1.06 5.21 -3.85
N LEU A 164 1.19 6.53 -3.96
CA LEU A 164 2.39 7.24 -3.49
C LEU A 164 2.54 7.14 -1.97
N VAL A 165 1.44 7.27 -1.22
CA VAL A 165 1.46 7.14 0.25
C VAL A 165 1.77 5.71 0.66
N HIS A 166 1.20 4.71 0.00
CA HIS A 166 1.49 3.30 0.26
C HIS A 166 2.97 3.01 -0.02
N ALA A 167 3.49 3.40 -1.19
CA ALA A 167 4.90 3.23 -1.52
C ALA A 167 5.83 3.86 -0.45
N ALA A 168 5.51 5.06 0.01
CA ALA A 168 6.25 5.73 1.08
C ALA A 168 6.21 4.95 2.41
N ILE A 169 5.03 4.49 2.83
CA ILE A 169 4.86 3.66 4.04
C ILE A 169 5.68 2.38 3.94
N THR A 170 5.58 1.66 2.82
CA THR A 170 6.29 0.38 2.62
C THR A 170 7.81 0.60 2.55
N CYS A 171 8.26 1.66 1.90
CA CYS A 171 9.67 2.05 1.91
C CYS A 171 10.16 2.41 3.31
N GLY A 172 9.35 3.13 4.09
CA GLY A 172 9.62 3.43 5.49
C GLY A 172 9.68 2.18 6.36
N PHE A 173 8.85 1.17 6.08
CA PHE A 173 8.81 -0.06 6.89
C PHE A 173 9.89 -1.08 6.51
N LEU A 174 10.18 -1.28 5.22
CA LEU A 174 10.92 -2.45 4.72
C LEU A 174 12.22 -2.13 3.97
N SER A 175 12.48 -0.87 3.56
CA SER A 175 13.68 -0.54 2.78
C SER A 175 14.42 0.71 3.27
N LEU A 176 14.09 1.88 2.74
CA LEU A 176 14.79 3.13 3.02
C LEU A 176 14.74 3.52 4.50
N GLY A 177 13.62 3.27 5.19
CA GLY A 177 13.50 3.60 6.62
C GLY A 177 14.53 2.86 7.49
N PRO A 178 14.56 1.51 7.51
CA PRO A 178 15.56 0.74 8.24
C PRO A 178 17.01 1.12 7.88
N TYR A 179 17.29 1.38 6.59
CA TYR A 179 18.61 1.80 6.13
C TYR A 179 19.04 3.16 6.70
N VAL A 180 18.17 4.17 6.62
CA VAL A 180 18.46 5.51 7.16
C VAL A 180 18.66 5.45 8.67
N VAL A 181 17.77 4.76 9.41
CA VAL A 181 17.90 4.63 10.86
C VAL A 181 19.21 3.93 11.24
N TRP A 182 19.59 2.87 10.53
CA TRP A 182 20.86 2.18 10.76
C TRP A 182 22.06 3.10 10.53
N ARG A 183 22.09 3.83 9.40
CA ARG A 183 23.17 4.78 9.09
C ARG A 183 23.31 5.87 10.15
N LEU A 184 22.20 6.45 10.60
CA LEU A 184 22.21 7.50 11.62
C LEU A 184 22.79 7.00 12.95
N ARG A 185 22.54 5.73 13.31
CA ARG A 185 23.10 5.12 14.52
C ARG A 185 24.55 4.69 14.40
N ALA A 186 25.00 4.35 13.20
CA ALA A 186 26.40 4.00 12.97
C ALA A 186 27.33 5.23 12.89
N SER A 187 26.76 6.43 12.75
CA SER A 187 27.49 7.69 12.59
C SER A 187 27.60 8.52 13.88
N GLY A 188 27.05 8.04 15.00
CA GLY A 188 27.09 8.69 16.32
C GLY A 188 27.59 7.72 17.37
#